data_AF-A0A378INV0-F1
#
_entry.id   AF-A0A378INV0-F1
#
_cell.length_a   1.000
_cell.length_b   1.000
_cell.length_c   1.000
_cell.angle_alpha   90.00
_cell.angle_beta   90.00
_cell.angle_gamma   90.00
#
_symmetry.space_group_name_H-M   'P 1'
#
loop_
_entity.id
_entity.type
_entity.pdbx_description
1 polymer ?
#
loop_
_entity_poly.entity_id
_entity_poly.type
_entity_poly.pdbx_seq_one_letter_code
_entity_poly.pdbx_strand_id
1 'polypeptide(L)'
;MVELRALLNQWLCDYLKLDMGRDERLFTQFLPLGYTKTTLSCVNVSFYERCQLTKWMVGALITLTDDFTDNPAFRSMSWVKGFIAAIQDGRSIYPLSAKQQQALKLSCQLYEWIQQSIAQMTLQPRLIPLIEFDMQQYFLNMHFSAFLSSEPLLICKREYLWHAPHNMGIVIAGMVDLACSDSIEWQEMAAMREIFYSAQRCGHICNTLTTMDREIQEECISNEVLLRKLHGNNGSEDDIMEFLKQERAKLYQEIRDKSLKTFSIENYVKGFEQLQALHDDMQGVI
;
A
#
# COMPACT_ATOMS: atom_id res chain seq x y z
N MET A 1 -19.68 -5.64 -13.56
CA MET A 1 -18.33 -6.24 -13.41
C MET A 1 -17.55 -6.21 -14.72
N VAL A 2 -18.10 -6.71 -15.84
CA VAL A 2 -17.44 -6.67 -17.16
C VAL A 2 -17.01 -5.25 -17.57
N GLU A 3 -17.89 -4.27 -17.44
CA GLU A 3 -17.60 -2.86 -17.77
C GLU A 3 -16.46 -2.28 -16.93
N LEU A 4 -16.49 -2.48 -15.59
CA LEU A 4 -15.42 -2.03 -14.71
C LEU A 4 -14.07 -2.67 -15.09
N ARG A 5 -14.03 -3.97 -15.39
CA ARG A 5 -12.79 -4.63 -15.84
C ARG A 5 -12.25 -4.01 -17.14
N ALA A 6 -13.13 -3.68 -18.09
CA ALA A 6 -12.73 -3.00 -19.32
C ALA A 6 -12.13 -1.60 -19.03
N LEU A 7 -12.76 -0.84 -18.11
CA LEU A 7 -12.24 0.46 -17.67
C LEU A 7 -10.88 0.34 -16.97
N LEU A 8 -10.67 -0.67 -16.13
CA LEU A 8 -9.39 -0.91 -15.45
C LEU A 8 -8.29 -1.34 -16.43
N ASN A 9 -8.61 -2.14 -17.45
CA ASN A 9 -7.66 -2.46 -18.52
C ASN A 9 -7.26 -1.21 -19.31
N GLN A 10 -8.23 -0.34 -19.63
CA GLN A 10 -7.94 0.94 -20.28
C GLN A 10 -7.10 1.85 -19.37
N TRP A 11 -7.41 1.89 -18.08
CA TRP A 11 -6.61 2.62 -17.08
C TRP A 11 -5.16 2.14 -17.08
N LEU A 12 -4.92 0.82 -17.08
CA LEU A 12 -3.57 0.26 -17.11
C LEU A 12 -2.83 0.66 -18.39
N CYS A 13 -3.48 0.58 -19.55
CA CYS A 13 -2.90 1.04 -20.81
C CYS A 13 -2.51 2.53 -20.76
N ASP A 14 -3.31 3.37 -20.12
CA ASP A 14 -3.04 4.81 -20.01
C ASP A 14 -1.98 5.13 -18.95
N TYR A 15 -1.91 4.34 -17.88
CA TYR A 15 -0.85 4.38 -16.89
C TYR A 15 0.51 4.00 -17.51
N LEU A 16 0.60 2.90 -18.25
CA LEU A 16 1.86 2.46 -18.87
C LEU A 16 2.41 3.49 -19.88
N LYS A 17 1.54 4.28 -20.52
CA LYS A 17 1.94 5.40 -21.40
C LYS A 17 2.57 6.58 -20.65
N LEU A 18 2.44 6.66 -19.33
CA LEU A 18 3.16 7.65 -18.54
C LEU A 18 4.67 7.39 -18.51
N ASP A 19 5.08 6.15 -18.84
CA ASP A 19 6.47 5.72 -18.93
C ASP A 19 7.23 6.00 -17.62
N MET A 20 6.72 5.43 -16.54
CA MET A 20 7.28 5.55 -15.18
C MET A 20 8.25 4.41 -14.85
N GLY A 21 8.62 3.58 -15.83
CA GLY A 21 9.57 2.46 -15.65
C GLY A 21 8.99 1.21 -14.98
N ARG A 22 7.67 1.09 -14.83
CA ARG A 22 7.02 -0.07 -14.20
C ARG A 22 6.66 -1.15 -15.21
N ASP A 23 6.89 -2.40 -14.82
CA ASP A 23 6.48 -3.58 -15.59
C ASP A 23 4.98 -3.85 -15.40
N GLU A 24 4.27 -4.17 -16.49
CA GLU A 24 2.84 -4.48 -16.47
C GLU A 24 2.48 -5.68 -15.57
N ARG A 25 3.44 -6.56 -15.29
CA ARG A 25 3.29 -7.73 -14.41
C ARG A 25 3.02 -7.33 -12.96
N LEU A 26 3.41 -6.13 -12.52
CA LEU A 26 2.99 -5.60 -11.23
C LEU A 26 1.46 -5.61 -11.11
N PHE A 27 0.78 -5.11 -12.14
CA PHE A 27 -0.67 -4.96 -12.17
C PHE A 27 -1.40 -6.22 -12.61
N THR A 28 -0.81 -7.00 -13.52
CA THR A 28 -1.48 -8.17 -14.12
C THR A 28 -1.19 -9.48 -13.38
N GLN A 29 -0.13 -9.54 -12.58
CA GLN A 29 0.30 -10.75 -11.86
C GLN A 29 0.49 -10.49 -10.37
N PHE A 30 1.39 -9.58 -9.98
CA PHE A 30 1.76 -9.39 -8.58
C PHE A 30 0.57 -8.97 -7.71
N LEU A 31 -0.10 -7.85 -8.05
CA LEU A 31 -1.24 -7.36 -7.28
C LEU A 31 -2.39 -8.40 -7.25
N PRO A 32 -2.87 -8.97 -8.36
CA PRO A 32 -3.94 -9.98 -8.33
C PRO A 32 -3.58 -11.21 -7.48
N LEU A 33 -2.39 -11.79 -7.67
CA LEU A 33 -1.97 -12.99 -6.94
C LEU A 33 -1.75 -12.69 -5.46
N GLY A 34 -1.08 -11.57 -5.16
CA GLY A 34 -0.81 -11.13 -3.80
C GLY A 34 -2.09 -10.89 -3.00
N TYR A 35 -3.07 -10.21 -3.60
CA TYR A 35 -4.37 -10.02 -2.97
C TYR A 35 -5.11 -11.34 -2.82
N THR A 36 -5.10 -12.24 -3.80
CA THR A 36 -5.76 -13.55 -3.68
C THR A 36 -5.18 -14.38 -2.53
N LYS A 37 -3.88 -14.33 -2.31
CA LYS A 37 -3.20 -15.06 -1.23
C LYS A 37 -3.53 -14.49 0.15
N THR A 38 -3.71 -13.17 0.25
CA THR A 38 -3.90 -12.46 1.52
C THR A 38 -5.35 -12.15 1.87
N THR A 39 -6.32 -12.50 1.00
CA THR A 39 -7.74 -12.32 1.28
C THR A 39 -8.17 -13.06 2.55
N LEU A 40 -8.85 -12.37 3.46
CA LEU A 40 -9.38 -12.97 4.68
C LEU A 40 -10.38 -14.10 4.37
N SER A 41 -10.35 -15.16 5.16
CA SER A 41 -11.23 -16.32 5.00
C SER A 41 -12.72 -16.03 5.26
N CYS A 42 -13.05 -14.85 5.78
CA CYS A 42 -14.40 -14.41 6.12
C CYS A 42 -15.12 -13.65 5.00
N VAL A 43 -14.42 -13.33 3.91
CA VAL A 43 -15.01 -12.66 2.75
C VAL A 43 -16.12 -13.52 2.15
N ASN A 44 -17.31 -12.94 1.99
CA ASN A 44 -18.43 -13.61 1.34
C ASN A 44 -18.08 -13.90 -0.13
N VAL A 45 -18.31 -15.15 -0.56
CA VAL A 45 -17.98 -15.63 -1.91
C VAL A 45 -18.64 -14.80 -3.03
N SER A 46 -19.84 -14.28 -2.79
CA SER A 46 -20.59 -13.45 -3.74
C SER A 46 -19.97 -12.07 -3.93
N PHE A 47 -19.18 -11.60 -2.95
CA PHE A 47 -18.46 -10.32 -3.02
C PHE A 47 -16.99 -10.50 -3.37
N TYR A 48 -16.46 -11.72 -3.39
CA TYR A 48 -15.03 -12.00 -3.57
C TYR A 48 -14.44 -11.30 -4.80
N GLU A 49 -15.08 -11.41 -5.97
CA GLU A 49 -14.57 -10.78 -7.20
C GLU A 49 -14.48 -9.26 -7.08
N ARG A 50 -15.50 -8.62 -6.50
CA ARG A 50 -15.54 -7.16 -6.31
C ARG A 50 -14.56 -6.69 -5.24
N CYS A 51 -14.40 -7.49 -4.18
CA CYS A 51 -13.38 -7.29 -3.15
C CYS A 51 -11.97 -7.30 -3.77
N GLN A 52 -11.65 -8.32 -4.58
CA GLN A 52 -10.37 -8.41 -5.29
C GLN A 52 -10.12 -7.22 -6.21
N LEU A 53 -11.11 -6.81 -7.01
CA LEU A 53 -10.96 -5.63 -7.87
C LEU A 53 -10.76 -4.35 -7.07
N THR A 54 -11.43 -4.20 -5.93
CA THR A 54 -11.26 -3.00 -5.09
C THR A 54 -9.87 -2.94 -4.48
N LYS A 55 -9.35 -4.06 -3.98
CA LYS A 55 -7.97 -4.14 -3.52
C LYS A 55 -6.96 -3.86 -4.64
N TRP A 56 -7.21 -4.38 -5.84
CA TRP A 56 -6.41 -4.05 -7.02
C TRP A 56 -6.40 -2.55 -7.30
N MET A 57 -7.55 -1.87 -7.24
CA MET A 57 -7.63 -0.42 -7.43
C MET A 57 -6.88 0.34 -6.35
N VAL A 58 -6.94 -0.11 -5.10
CA VAL A 58 -6.15 0.47 -3.99
C VAL A 58 -4.66 0.33 -4.27
N GLY A 59 -4.19 -0.87 -4.62
CA GLY A 59 -2.79 -1.09 -4.98
C GLY A 59 -2.34 -0.25 -6.17
N ALA A 60 -3.18 -0.16 -7.21
CA ALA A 60 -2.89 0.63 -8.40
C ALA A 60 -2.85 2.14 -8.10
N LEU A 61 -3.72 2.64 -7.21
CA LEU A 61 -3.71 4.02 -6.77
C LEU A 61 -2.40 4.31 -6.06
N ILE A 62 -2.07 3.48 -5.07
CA ILE A 62 -0.85 3.57 -4.27
C ILE A 62 0.39 3.63 -5.18
N THR A 63 0.53 2.69 -6.13
CA THR A 63 1.66 2.65 -7.05
C THR A 63 1.72 3.92 -7.92
N LEU A 64 0.60 4.34 -8.53
CA LEU A 64 0.57 5.53 -9.37
C LEU A 64 0.98 6.78 -8.57
N THR A 65 0.44 6.96 -7.37
CA THR A 65 0.76 8.15 -6.59
C THR A 65 2.20 8.10 -6.08
N ASP A 66 2.71 6.95 -5.65
CA ASP A 66 4.11 6.73 -5.25
C ASP A 66 5.09 7.10 -6.37
N ASP A 67 4.86 6.62 -7.60
CA ASP A 67 5.68 6.93 -8.77
C ASP A 67 5.76 8.44 -9.07
N PHE A 68 4.77 9.22 -8.65
CA PHE A 68 4.75 10.68 -8.86
C PHE A 68 5.17 11.49 -7.64
N THR A 69 5.14 10.93 -6.44
CA THR A 69 5.60 11.64 -5.23
C THR A 69 7.06 11.42 -4.95
N ASP A 70 7.60 10.24 -5.29
CA ASP A 70 8.95 9.85 -4.91
C ASP A 70 9.95 10.05 -6.07
N ASN A 71 9.44 10.19 -7.30
CA ASN A 71 10.26 10.47 -8.48
C ASN A 71 10.96 11.84 -8.39
N PRO A 72 12.30 11.90 -8.53
CA PRO A 72 13.08 13.14 -8.44
C PRO A 72 12.62 14.29 -9.34
N ALA A 73 12.00 13.98 -10.50
CA ALA A 73 11.51 14.98 -11.43
C ALA A 73 10.22 15.69 -10.97
N PHE A 74 9.46 15.07 -10.06
CA PHE A 74 8.16 15.56 -9.60
C PHE A 74 8.11 15.85 -8.10
N ARG A 75 9.01 15.23 -7.31
CA ARG A 75 9.01 15.31 -5.85
C ARG A 75 9.12 16.76 -5.37
N SER A 76 8.03 17.27 -4.78
CA SER A 76 8.03 18.54 -4.06
C SER A 76 6.84 18.58 -3.10
N MET A 77 7.04 19.18 -1.93
CA MET A 77 5.97 19.27 -0.92
C MET A 77 4.73 20.02 -1.44
N SER A 78 4.91 21.03 -2.31
CA SER A 78 3.81 21.75 -2.95
C SER A 78 3.01 20.87 -3.91
N TRP A 79 3.70 20.08 -4.75
CA TRP A 79 3.06 19.10 -5.63
C TRP A 79 2.26 18.08 -4.82
N VAL A 80 2.87 17.44 -3.83
CA VAL A 80 2.19 16.39 -3.02
C VAL A 80 0.95 16.94 -2.32
N LYS A 81 1.02 18.13 -1.72
CA LYS A 81 -0.15 18.81 -1.12
C LYS A 81 -1.25 19.11 -2.12
N GLY A 82 -0.89 19.65 -3.28
CA GLY A 82 -1.87 19.88 -4.34
C GLY A 82 -2.51 18.57 -4.77
N PHE A 83 -1.68 17.56 -5.07
CA PHE A 83 -2.10 16.29 -5.65
C PHE A 83 -3.08 15.55 -4.75
N ILE A 84 -2.77 15.44 -3.45
CA ILE A 84 -3.68 14.85 -2.45
C ILE A 84 -4.99 15.64 -2.38
N ALA A 85 -4.94 16.97 -2.29
CA ALA A 85 -6.15 17.79 -2.20
C ALA A 85 -7.01 17.71 -3.46
N ALA A 86 -6.42 17.50 -4.64
CA ALA A 86 -7.17 17.31 -5.88
C ALA A 86 -7.84 15.92 -5.93
N ILE A 87 -7.15 14.87 -5.46
CA ILE A 87 -7.73 13.53 -5.35
C ILE A 87 -8.90 13.52 -4.35
N GLN A 88 -8.73 14.13 -3.19
CA GLN A 88 -9.71 14.07 -2.10
C GLN A 88 -10.87 15.05 -2.25
N ASP A 89 -10.58 16.29 -2.62
CA ASP A 89 -11.53 17.41 -2.58
C ASP A 89 -11.90 17.94 -3.98
N GLY A 90 -11.31 17.39 -5.05
CA GLY A 90 -11.50 17.90 -6.41
C GLY A 90 -10.90 19.29 -6.63
N ARG A 91 -9.95 19.73 -5.79
CA ARG A 91 -9.32 21.05 -5.94
C ARG A 91 -8.50 21.12 -7.21
N SER A 92 -8.60 22.25 -7.90
CA SER A 92 -7.76 22.53 -9.05
C SER A 92 -6.32 22.84 -8.64
N ILE A 93 -5.35 22.29 -9.37
CA ILE A 93 -3.92 22.56 -9.20
C ILE A 93 -3.39 23.08 -10.55
N TYR A 94 -2.68 24.20 -10.53
CA TYR A 94 -2.02 24.75 -11.72
C TYR A 94 -0.73 25.50 -11.31
N PRO A 95 0.26 25.59 -12.21
CA PRO A 95 0.36 24.89 -13.51
C PRO A 95 0.80 23.42 -13.35
N LEU A 96 0.36 22.54 -14.25
CA LEU A 96 0.77 21.12 -14.31
C LEU A 96 1.40 20.81 -15.67
N SER A 97 2.42 19.94 -15.66
CA SER A 97 2.89 19.29 -16.90
C SER A 97 1.84 18.33 -17.44
N ALA A 98 1.94 17.96 -18.72
CA ALA A 98 1.03 16.97 -19.34
C ALA A 98 1.05 15.62 -18.59
N LYS A 99 2.22 15.15 -18.13
CA LYS A 99 2.34 13.93 -17.33
C LYS A 99 1.63 14.06 -15.98
N GLN A 100 1.84 15.16 -15.25
CA GLN A 100 1.15 15.41 -13.97
C GLN A 100 -0.37 15.53 -14.13
N GLN A 101 -0.84 16.16 -15.21
CA GLN A 101 -2.27 16.27 -15.50
C GLN A 101 -2.89 14.88 -15.74
N GLN A 102 -2.21 14.03 -16.51
CA GLN A 102 -2.67 12.67 -16.77
C GLN A 102 -2.63 11.79 -15.51
N ALA A 103 -1.56 11.89 -14.70
CA ALA A 103 -1.46 11.19 -13.41
C ALA A 103 -2.57 11.61 -12.44
N LEU A 104 -2.86 12.91 -12.37
CA LEU A 104 -3.97 13.44 -11.57
C LEU A 104 -5.30 12.84 -12.01
N LYS A 105 -5.59 12.88 -13.31
CA LYS A 105 -6.82 12.30 -13.86
C LYS A 105 -6.96 10.82 -13.50
N LEU A 106 -5.92 10.02 -13.71
CA LEU A 106 -5.92 8.58 -13.43
C LEU A 106 -6.09 8.28 -11.94
N SER A 107 -5.50 9.10 -11.06
CA SER A 107 -5.63 8.95 -9.60
C SER A 107 -7.03 9.29 -9.12
N CYS A 108 -7.62 10.39 -9.61
CA CYS A 108 -9.00 10.76 -9.29
C CYS A 108 -9.99 9.65 -9.73
N GLN A 109 -9.80 9.09 -10.93
CA GLN A 109 -10.63 7.99 -11.41
C GLN A 109 -10.57 6.76 -10.50
N LEU A 110 -9.36 6.33 -10.11
CA LEU A 110 -9.21 5.20 -9.18
C LEU A 110 -9.84 5.51 -7.82
N TYR A 111 -9.59 6.70 -7.28
CA TYR A 111 -10.14 7.09 -5.98
C TYR A 111 -11.67 7.08 -6.01
N GLU A 112 -12.30 7.66 -7.03
CA GLU A 112 -13.75 7.61 -7.22
C GLU A 112 -14.27 6.18 -7.33
N TRP A 113 -13.62 5.31 -8.11
CA TRP A 113 -14.03 3.91 -8.24
C TRP A 113 -13.87 3.11 -6.95
N ILE A 114 -12.83 3.38 -6.16
CA ILE A 114 -12.62 2.79 -4.83
C ILE A 114 -13.78 3.19 -3.91
N GLN A 115 -14.07 4.49 -3.81
CA GLN A 115 -15.16 5.00 -2.96
C GLN A 115 -16.51 4.41 -3.36
N GLN A 116 -16.82 4.40 -4.65
CA GLN A 116 -18.06 3.79 -5.16
C GLN A 116 -18.12 2.28 -4.90
N SER A 117 -17.00 1.57 -5.06
CA SER A 117 -16.97 0.12 -4.83
C SER A 117 -17.17 -0.21 -3.36
N ILE A 118 -16.48 0.48 -2.45
CA ILE A 118 -16.68 0.34 -1.01
C ILE A 118 -18.14 0.61 -0.64
N ALA A 119 -18.73 1.72 -1.09
CA ALA A 119 -20.11 2.05 -0.80
C ALA A 119 -21.11 0.98 -1.27
N GLN A 120 -20.85 0.34 -2.42
CA GLN A 120 -21.75 -0.67 -3.01
C GLN A 120 -21.54 -2.09 -2.50
N MET A 121 -20.33 -2.43 -2.02
CA MET A 121 -19.98 -3.82 -1.66
C MET A 121 -19.99 -4.08 -0.16
N THR A 122 -20.14 -3.03 0.65
CA THR A 122 -20.03 -3.15 2.10
C THR A 122 -21.28 -3.78 2.70
N LEU A 123 -21.13 -4.97 3.25
CA LEU A 123 -22.15 -5.64 4.08
C LEU A 123 -22.22 -5.06 5.50
N GLN A 124 -21.20 -4.30 5.90
CA GLN A 124 -21.04 -3.72 7.25
C GLN A 124 -20.80 -2.19 7.18
N PRO A 125 -21.83 -1.35 6.95
CA PRO A 125 -21.65 0.08 6.65
C PRO A 125 -20.85 0.88 7.69
N ARG A 126 -20.80 0.39 8.93
CA ARG A 126 -19.98 0.96 10.02
C ARG A 126 -18.47 0.93 9.74
N LEU A 127 -18.01 0.12 8.80
CA LEU A 127 -16.61 0.05 8.39
C LEU A 127 -16.21 1.15 7.41
N ILE A 128 -17.16 1.78 6.70
CA ILE A 128 -16.85 2.80 5.68
C ILE A 128 -16.01 3.95 6.28
N PRO A 129 -16.39 4.57 7.42
CA PRO A 129 -15.57 5.62 8.01
C PRO A 129 -14.19 5.15 8.48
N LEU A 130 -14.04 3.86 8.84
CA LEU A 130 -12.73 3.31 9.20
C LEU A 130 -11.83 3.14 7.97
N ILE A 131 -12.39 2.68 6.85
CA ILE A 131 -11.66 2.59 5.59
C ILE A 131 -11.26 3.99 5.10
N GLU A 132 -12.17 4.96 5.18
CA GLU A 132 -11.86 6.37 4.88
C GLU A 132 -10.73 6.90 5.76
N PHE A 133 -10.76 6.61 7.06
CA PHE A 133 -9.66 6.94 7.97
C PHE A 133 -8.34 6.30 7.54
N ASP A 134 -8.34 5.03 7.14
CA ASP A 134 -7.14 4.33 6.70
C ASP A 134 -6.60 4.88 5.36
N MET A 135 -7.48 5.33 4.46
CA MET A 135 -7.09 6.09 3.27
C MET A 135 -6.41 7.42 3.66
N GLN A 136 -6.90 8.12 4.70
CA GLN A 136 -6.22 9.32 5.20
C GLN A 136 -4.82 9.02 5.75
N GLN A 137 -4.62 7.86 6.40
CA GLN A 137 -3.28 7.46 6.84
C GLN A 137 -2.33 7.24 5.66
N TYR A 138 -2.82 6.68 4.55
CA TYR A 138 -2.04 6.55 3.32
C TYR A 138 -1.60 7.93 2.76
N PHE A 139 -2.54 8.88 2.64
CA PHE A 139 -2.19 10.23 2.17
C PHE A 139 -1.26 10.97 3.13
N LEU A 140 -1.41 10.76 4.44
CA LEU A 140 -0.47 11.29 5.43
C LEU A 140 0.93 10.72 5.25
N ASN A 141 1.05 9.45 4.89
CA ASN A 141 2.34 8.87 4.53
C ASN A 141 2.96 9.51 3.29
N MET A 142 2.18 9.82 2.24
CA MET A 142 2.71 10.55 1.07
C MET A 142 3.31 11.92 1.49
N HIS A 143 2.65 12.63 2.39
CA HIS A 143 3.21 13.85 2.99
C HIS A 143 4.52 13.61 3.73
N PHE A 144 4.54 12.54 4.52
CA PHE A 144 5.71 12.18 5.31
C PHE A 144 6.90 11.78 4.42
N SER A 145 6.68 10.97 3.37
CA SER A 145 7.73 10.60 2.41
C SER A 145 8.31 11.83 1.70
N ALA A 146 7.45 12.76 1.28
CA ALA A 146 7.89 14.03 0.67
C ALA A 146 8.72 14.88 1.63
N PHE A 147 8.34 14.92 2.92
CA PHE A 147 9.11 15.62 3.95
C PHE A 147 10.48 14.98 4.16
N LEU A 148 10.54 13.66 4.33
CA LEU A 148 11.81 12.93 4.51
C LEU A 148 12.74 13.08 3.31
N SER A 149 12.20 13.08 2.10
CA SER A 149 12.98 13.31 0.89
C SER A 149 13.62 14.69 0.86
N SER A 150 12.95 15.71 1.41
CA SER A 150 13.50 17.08 1.50
C SER A 150 14.43 17.30 2.69
N GLU A 151 14.20 16.61 3.81
CA GLU A 151 14.89 16.82 5.08
C GLU A 151 15.30 15.48 5.74
N PRO A 152 16.15 14.66 5.08
CA PRO A 152 16.45 13.30 5.53
C PRO A 152 17.16 13.23 6.90
N LEU A 153 17.82 14.32 7.30
CA LEU A 153 18.48 14.44 8.61
C LEU A 153 17.50 14.69 9.76
N LEU A 154 16.22 14.99 9.47
CA LEU A 154 15.19 15.21 10.48
C LEU A 154 14.36 13.97 10.78
N ILE A 155 14.74 12.80 10.25
CA ILE A 155 13.97 11.58 10.52
C ILE A 155 13.91 11.27 12.02
N CYS A 156 12.70 11.05 12.50
CA CYS A 156 12.45 10.45 13.79
C CYS A 156 12.10 8.98 13.58
N LYS A 157 12.86 8.07 14.22
CA LYS A 157 12.58 6.63 14.14
C LYS A 157 11.13 6.29 14.47
N ARG A 158 10.55 6.96 15.49
CA ARG A 158 9.16 6.70 15.90
C ARG A 158 8.16 7.10 14.81
N GLU A 159 8.37 8.25 14.19
CA GLU A 159 7.49 8.74 13.12
C GLU A 159 7.63 7.88 11.87
N TYR A 160 8.85 7.47 11.54
CA TYR A 160 9.11 6.57 10.41
C TYR A 160 8.37 5.23 10.56
N LEU A 161 8.56 4.56 11.70
CA LEU A 161 7.92 3.27 11.96
C LEU A 161 6.39 3.36 12.00
N TRP A 162 5.85 4.55 12.28
CA TRP A 162 4.41 4.80 12.28
C TRP A 162 3.86 5.09 10.88
N HIS A 163 4.49 6.01 10.15
CA HIS A 163 3.95 6.52 8.89
C HIS A 163 4.37 5.70 7.67
N ALA A 164 5.65 5.35 7.54
CA ALA A 164 6.20 4.75 6.33
C ALA A 164 5.46 3.47 5.89
N PRO A 165 5.09 2.53 6.79
CA PRO A 165 4.40 1.30 6.37
C PRO A 165 3.04 1.52 5.69
N HIS A 166 2.41 2.69 5.85
CA HIS A 166 1.12 2.96 5.21
C HIS A 166 1.22 3.02 3.68
N ASN A 167 2.41 3.16 3.08
CA ASN A 167 2.60 2.99 1.64
C ASN A 167 2.20 1.60 1.14
N MET A 168 2.13 0.57 1.99
CA MET A 168 1.78 -0.78 1.55
C MET A 168 0.28 -1.00 1.34
N GLY A 169 -0.58 -0.15 1.92
CA GLY A 169 -2.04 -0.28 1.81
C GLY A 169 -2.65 -1.54 2.42
N ILE A 170 -1.88 -2.32 3.20
CA ILE A 170 -2.33 -3.61 3.75
C ILE A 170 -3.48 -3.44 4.74
N VAL A 171 -3.48 -2.37 5.55
CA VAL A 171 -4.61 -2.08 6.45
C VAL A 171 -5.88 -1.81 5.66
N ILE A 172 -5.81 -0.99 4.61
CA ILE A 172 -6.96 -0.68 3.73
C ILE A 172 -7.48 -1.97 3.10
N ALA A 173 -6.60 -2.82 2.58
CA ALA A 173 -6.96 -4.10 1.97
C ALA A 173 -7.66 -5.05 2.96
N GLY A 174 -7.15 -5.18 4.19
CA GLY A 174 -7.79 -5.97 5.24
C GLY A 174 -9.16 -5.43 5.65
N MET A 175 -9.32 -4.11 5.72
CA MET A 175 -10.61 -3.48 6.02
C MET A 175 -11.62 -3.65 4.87
N VAL A 176 -11.15 -3.66 3.62
CA VAL A 176 -11.98 -4.01 2.44
C VAL A 176 -12.47 -5.46 2.52
N ASP A 177 -11.62 -6.40 2.94
CA ASP A 177 -12.03 -7.79 3.15
C ASP A 177 -13.11 -7.89 4.24
N LEU A 178 -12.92 -7.20 5.37
CA LEU A 178 -13.92 -7.14 6.44
C LEU A 178 -15.25 -6.53 5.95
N ALA A 179 -15.22 -5.47 5.14
CA ALA A 179 -16.42 -4.87 4.55
C ALA A 179 -17.21 -5.85 3.67
N CYS A 180 -16.55 -6.82 3.06
CA CYS A 180 -17.16 -7.87 2.26
C CYS A 180 -17.51 -9.15 3.05
N SER A 181 -17.43 -9.13 4.38
CA SER A 181 -17.67 -10.30 5.24
C SER A 181 -19.10 -10.37 5.76
N ASP A 182 -19.68 -11.57 5.83
CA ASP A 182 -21.08 -11.77 6.28
C ASP A 182 -21.26 -11.49 7.78
N SER A 183 -20.26 -11.83 8.57
CA SER A 183 -20.27 -11.66 10.02
C SER A 183 -18.91 -11.20 10.52
N ILE A 184 -18.92 -10.28 11.48
CA ILE A 184 -17.73 -9.76 12.16
C ILE A 184 -17.99 -9.79 13.66
N GLU A 185 -17.05 -10.35 14.42
CA GLU A 185 -17.06 -10.20 15.88
C GLU A 185 -16.52 -8.81 16.23
N TRP A 186 -17.42 -7.84 16.44
CA TRP A 186 -17.01 -6.44 16.66
C TRP A 186 -16.08 -6.23 17.85
N GLN A 187 -16.15 -7.09 18.86
CA GLN A 187 -15.24 -7.08 20.02
C GLN A 187 -13.79 -7.40 19.62
N GLU A 188 -13.57 -8.05 18.48
CA GLU A 188 -12.27 -8.40 17.92
C GLU A 188 -11.67 -7.27 17.06
N MET A 189 -12.41 -6.18 16.78
CA MET A 189 -11.99 -5.15 15.81
C MET A 189 -10.61 -4.54 16.12
N ALA A 190 -10.33 -4.24 17.39
CA ALA A 190 -9.01 -3.73 17.78
C ALA A 190 -7.90 -4.74 17.48
N ALA A 191 -8.10 -6.01 17.82
CA ALA A 191 -7.12 -7.07 17.58
C ALA A 191 -6.91 -7.33 16.09
N MET A 192 -7.98 -7.31 15.27
CA MET A 192 -7.89 -7.41 13.81
C MET A 192 -7.08 -6.28 13.21
N ARG A 193 -7.31 -5.04 13.66
CA ARG A 193 -6.53 -3.89 13.20
C ARG A 193 -5.06 -4.03 13.58
N GLU A 194 -4.74 -4.42 14.81
CA GLU A 194 -3.35 -4.68 15.22
C GLU A 194 -2.66 -5.71 14.31
N ILE A 195 -3.37 -6.78 13.92
CA ILE A 195 -2.86 -7.76 12.95
C ILE A 195 -2.54 -7.09 11.62
N PHE A 196 -3.43 -6.25 11.11
CA PHE A 196 -3.20 -5.55 9.85
C PHE A 196 -2.04 -4.57 9.93
N TYR A 197 -1.84 -3.87 11.06
CA TYR A 197 -0.67 -3.02 11.27
C TYR A 197 0.63 -3.83 11.30
N SER A 198 0.67 -4.96 12.01
CA SER A 198 1.83 -5.86 12.01
C SER A 198 2.10 -6.42 10.61
N ALA A 199 1.06 -6.85 9.89
CA ALA A 199 1.19 -7.35 8.52
C ALA A 199 1.67 -6.24 7.56
N GLN A 200 1.17 -5.02 7.75
CA GLN A 200 1.62 -3.84 7.00
C GLN A 200 3.11 -3.57 7.21
N ARG A 201 3.60 -3.67 8.46
CA ARG A 201 5.02 -3.55 8.76
C ARG A 201 5.84 -4.69 8.14
N CYS A 202 5.35 -5.93 8.17
CA CYS A 202 5.99 -7.05 7.46
C CYS A 202 6.11 -6.78 5.96
N GLY A 203 5.04 -6.28 5.33
CA GLY A 203 5.03 -5.91 3.92
C GLY A 203 6.03 -4.80 3.61
N HIS A 204 6.10 -3.76 4.44
CA HIS A 204 7.06 -2.67 4.30
C HIS A 204 8.49 -3.16 4.40
N ILE A 205 8.81 -4.00 5.39
CA ILE A 205 10.14 -4.60 5.52
C ILE A 205 10.48 -5.43 4.27
N CYS A 206 9.55 -6.23 3.77
CA CYS A 206 9.78 -7.01 2.56
C CYS A 206 10.10 -6.13 1.36
N ASN A 207 9.31 -5.08 1.15
CA ASN A 207 9.52 -4.10 0.10
C ASN A 207 10.90 -3.42 0.25
N THR A 208 11.18 -2.85 1.42
CA THR A 208 12.46 -2.19 1.76
C THR A 208 13.68 -3.05 1.39
N LEU A 209 13.65 -4.35 1.70
CA LEU A 209 14.79 -5.25 1.49
C LEU A 209 14.97 -5.66 0.01
N THR A 210 13.90 -5.65 -0.77
CA THR A 210 13.88 -6.18 -2.15
C THR A 210 13.99 -5.08 -3.20
N THR A 211 13.57 -3.85 -2.87
CA THR A 211 13.65 -2.68 -3.74
C THR A 211 14.90 -1.83 -3.51
N MET A 212 15.75 -2.18 -2.53
CA MET A 212 16.92 -1.39 -2.14
C MET A 212 17.83 -1.02 -3.33
N ASP A 213 18.18 -1.99 -4.19
CA ASP A 213 19.06 -1.74 -5.33
C ASP A 213 18.44 -0.74 -6.33
N ARG A 214 17.13 -0.86 -6.58
CA ARG A 214 16.36 0.05 -7.44
C ARG A 214 16.30 1.45 -6.83
N GLU A 215 16.00 1.55 -5.54
CA GLU A 215 15.87 2.83 -4.84
C GLU A 215 17.20 3.59 -4.73
N ILE A 216 18.33 2.86 -4.61
CA ILE A 216 19.67 3.47 -4.71
C ILE A 216 19.90 4.08 -6.10
N GLN A 217 19.51 3.38 -7.17
CA GLN A 217 19.63 3.87 -8.55
C GLN A 217 18.74 5.08 -8.82
N GLU A 218 17.57 5.14 -8.18
CA GLU A 218 16.61 6.24 -8.28
C GLU A 218 16.95 7.44 -7.37
N GLU A 219 18.07 7.38 -6.63
CA GLU A 219 18.46 8.38 -5.62
C GLU A 219 17.34 8.64 -4.58
N CYS A 220 16.62 7.56 -4.24
CA CYS A 220 15.54 7.55 -3.27
C CYS A 220 16.10 7.21 -1.88
N ILE A 221 16.20 8.22 -1.02
CA ILE A 221 16.78 8.09 0.32
C ILE A 221 15.76 7.67 1.38
N SER A 222 14.49 7.43 1.02
CA SER A 222 13.42 7.06 1.96
C SER A 222 13.45 5.57 2.37
N ASN A 223 14.31 4.76 1.76
CA ASN A 223 14.55 3.37 2.15
C ASN A 223 15.08 3.28 3.59
N GLU A 224 14.49 2.40 4.41
CA GLU A 224 14.83 2.31 5.84
C GLU A 224 16.30 1.92 6.08
N VAL A 225 16.87 1.06 5.23
CA VAL A 225 18.27 0.64 5.34
C VAL A 225 19.19 1.85 5.15
N LEU A 226 18.93 2.64 4.11
CA LEU A 226 19.69 3.86 3.81
C LEU A 226 19.54 4.90 4.93
N LEU A 227 18.33 5.11 5.42
CA LEU A 227 18.06 6.04 6.52
C LEU A 227 18.77 5.62 7.81
N ARG A 228 18.70 4.34 8.19
CA ARG A 228 19.38 3.84 9.39
C ARG A 228 20.91 3.94 9.27
N LYS A 229 21.44 3.78 8.07
CA LYS A 229 22.88 3.98 7.78
C LYS A 229 23.27 5.46 7.92
N LEU A 230 22.46 6.38 7.40
CA LEU A 230 22.68 7.83 7.50
C LEU A 230 22.68 8.34 8.96
N HIS A 231 21.81 7.79 9.81
CA HIS A 231 21.63 8.26 11.19
C HIS A 231 22.60 7.69 12.22
N GLY A 232 23.53 6.83 11.81
CA GLY A 232 24.62 6.30 12.64
C GLY A 232 24.16 5.34 13.75
N ASN A 233 25.12 4.58 14.30
CA ASN A 233 24.96 3.58 15.38
C ASN A 233 24.10 2.34 15.10
N ASN A 234 23.74 2.05 13.84
CA ASN A 234 22.94 0.86 13.50
C ASN A 234 23.74 -0.31 12.91
N GLY A 235 25.08 -0.23 12.94
CA GLY A 235 25.95 -1.26 12.37
C GLY A 235 26.18 -1.09 10.86
N SER A 236 26.63 -2.16 10.22
CA SER A 236 26.75 -2.26 8.77
C SER A 236 25.38 -2.41 8.09
N GLU A 237 25.36 -2.31 6.76
CA GLU A 237 24.15 -2.54 5.95
C GLU A 237 23.58 -3.95 6.18
N ASP A 238 24.45 -4.96 6.22
CA ASP A 238 24.08 -6.35 6.51
C ASP A 238 23.46 -6.50 7.91
N ASP A 239 24.00 -5.80 8.92
CA ASP A 239 23.45 -5.82 10.28
C ASP A 239 22.03 -5.24 10.31
N ILE A 240 21.78 -4.16 9.56
CA ILE A 240 20.46 -3.54 9.46
C ILE A 240 19.49 -4.47 8.74
N MET A 241 19.90 -5.08 7.62
CA MET A 241 19.06 -6.01 6.87
C MET A 241 18.70 -7.23 7.71
N GLU A 242 19.65 -7.79 8.46
CA GLU A 242 19.41 -8.91 9.36
C GLU A 242 18.47 -8.52 10.50
N PHE A 243 18.64 -7.34 11.10
CA PHE A 243 17.70 -6.81 12.09
C PHE A 243 16.27 -6.73 11.54
N LEU A 244 16.08 -6.23 10.32
CA LEU A 244 14.75 -6.13 9.71
C LEU A 244 14.13 -7.52 9.43
N LYS A 245 14.94 -8.49 8.99
CA LYS A 245 14.48 -9.88 8.82
C LYS A 245 14.00 -10.48 10.14
N GLN A 246 14.73 -10.24 11.24
CA GLN A 246 14.35 -10.69 12.58
C GLN A 246 13.09 -9.98 13.10
N GLU A 247 12.97 -8.67 12.88
CA GLU A 247 11.76 -7.90 13.22
C GLU A 247 10.54 -8.49 12.50
N ARG A 248 10.63 -8.76 11.19
CA ARG A 248 9.56 -9.38 10.41
C ARG A 248 9.18 -10.76 10.93
N ALA A 249 10.16 -11.62 11.24
CA ALA A 249 9.90 -12.95 11.80
C ALA A 249 9.16 -12.86 13.15
N LYS A 250 9.54 -11.91 14.00
CA LYS A 250 8.86 -11.64 15.27
C LYS A 250 7.42 -11.18 15.06
N LEU A 251 7.18 -10.24 14.14
CA LEU A 251 5.83 -9.76 13.82
C LEU A 251 4.92 -10.88 13.31
N TYR A 252 5.44 -11.79 12.49
CA TYR A 252 4.68 -12.98 12.09
C TYR A 252 4.31 -13.87 13.27
N GLN A 253 5.22 -14.06 14.23
CA GLN A 253 4.91 -14.79 15.46
C GLN A 253 3.84 -14.07 16.29
N GLU A 254 3.96 -12.75 16.46
CA GLU A 254 2.96 -11.94 17.19
C GLU A 254 1.56 -12.01 16.55
N ILE A 255 1.47 -12.10 15.23
CA ILE A 255 0.20 -12.33 14.53
C ILE A 255 -0.33 -13.73 14.85
N ARG A 256 0.52 -14.77 14.78
CA ARG A 256 0.14 -16.16 15.07
C ARG A 256 -0.33 -16.39 16.49
N ASP A 257 0.24 -15.66 17.45
CA ASP A 257 -0.11 -15.76 18.86
C ASP A 257 -1.50 -15.17 19.16
N LYS A 258 -2.10 -14.44 18.23
CA LYS A 258 -3.48 -13.95 18.34
C LYS A 258 -4.48 -15.03 17.96
N SER A 259 -5.65 -14.96 18.57
CA SER A 259 -6.78 -15.83 18.27
C SER A 259 -7.99 -14.99 17.94
N LEU A 260 -8.61 -15.26 16.79
CA LEU A 260 -9.83 -14.60 16.31
C LEU A 260 -10.84 -15.65 15.86
N LYS A 261 -12.12 -15.30 15.99
CA LYS A 261 -13.23 -16.05 15.39
C LYS A 261 -13.58 -15.52 14.01
N THR A 262 -13.35 -14.22 13.78
CA THR A 262 -13.76 -13.56 12.54
C THR A 262 -13.10 -14.17 11.31
N PHE A 263 -11.78 -14.40 11.32
CA PHE A 263 -11.06 -15.04 10.22
C PHE A 263 -9.93 -15.95 10.71
N SER A 264 -9.46 -16.85 9.84
CA SER A 264 -8.35 -17.76 10.12
C SER A 264 -7.00 -17.03 10.09
N ILE A 265 -6.40 -16.86 11.27
CA ILE A 265 -5.04 -16.31 11.43
C ILE A 265 -4.01 -17.13 10.65
N GLU A 266 -4.07 -18.46 10.76
CA GLU A 266 -3.11 -19.34 10.09
C GLU A 266 -3.17 -19.19 8.56
N ASN A 267 -4.39 -19.13 7.98
CA ASN A 267 -4.54 -18.89 6.55
C ASN A 267 -4.02 -17.51 6.15
N TYR A 268 -4.27 -16.49 6.96
CA TYR A 268 -3.79 -15.14 6.69
C TYR A 268 -2.26 -15.06 6.69
N VAL A 269 -1.61 -15.62 7.72
CA VAL A 269 -0.16 -15.63 7.83
C VAL A 269 0.48 -16.44 6.71
N LYS A 270 -0.05 -17.64 6.40
CA LYS A 270 0.39 -18.43 5.25
C LYS A 270 0.24 -17.66 3.93
N GLY A 271 -0.85 -16.91 3.78
CA GLY A 271 -1.07 -16.01 2.66
C GLY A 271 0.02 -14.96 2.51
N PHE A 272 0.44 -14.35 3.61
CA PHE A 272 1.54 -13.39 3.65
C PHE A 272 2.90 -14.00 3.35
N GLU A 273 3.19 -15.20 3.83
CA GLU A 273 4.42 -15.92 3.49
C GLU A 273 4.48 -16.22 1.98
N GLN A 274 3.34 -16.55 1.38
CA GLN A 274 3.25 -16.73 -0.08
C GLN A 274 3.37 -15.41 -0.85
N LEU A 275 2.87 -14.29 -0.30
CA LEU A 275 3.09 -12.96 -0.87
C LEU A 275 4.58 -12.58 -0.81
N GLN A 276 5.27 -12.93 0.28
CA GLN A 276 6.71 -12.73 0.38
C GLN A 276 7.46 -13.55 -0.69
N ALA A 277 7.15 -14.85 -0.82
CA ALA A 277 7.78 -15.68 -1.85
C ALA A 277 7.52 -15.12 -3.27
N LEU A 278 6.31 -14.60 -3.52
CA LEU A 278 5.99 -13.92 -4.78
C LEU A 278 6.84 -12.66 -4.99
N HIS A 279 7.14 -11.91 -3.94
CA HIS A 279 8.01 -10.74 -4.01
C HIS A 279 9.45 -11.13 -4.34
N ASP A 280 9.96 -12.21 -3.74
CA ASP A 280 11.30 -12.74 -4.01
C ASP A 280 11.39 -13.25 -5.46
N ASP A 281 10.38 -13.97 -5.94
CA ASP A 281 10.30 -14.49 -7.33
C ASP A 281 10.23 -13.37 -8.39
N MET A 282 9.69 -12.20 -8.03
CA MET A 282 9.54 -11.05 -8.92
C MET A 282 10.58 -9.95 -8.66
N GLN A 283 11.62 -10.23 -7.87
CA GLN A 283 12.68 -9.27 -7.61
C GLN A 283 13.37 -8.84 -8.92
N GLY A 284 13.53 -7.53 -9.12
CA GLY A 284 14.09 -6.95 -10.35
C GLY A 284 13.13 -6.94 -11.55
N VAL A 285 11.90 -7.41 -11.37
CA VAL A 285 10.82 -7.31 -12.37
C VAL A 285 9.82 -6.21 -12.01
N ILE A 286 9.41 -6.13 -10.73
CA ILE A 286 8.40 -5.18 -10.23
C ILE A 286 9.00 -4.10 -9.34
#